data_AF-A0A9D1JNN2-F1
#
_entry.id   AF-A0A9D1JNN2-F1
#
_cell.length_a   1.000
_cell.length_b   1.000
_cell.length_c   1.000
_cell.angle_alpha   90.00
_cell.angle_beta   90.00
_cell.angle_gamma   90.00
#
_symmetry.space_group_name_H-M   'P 1'
#
loop_
_entity.id
_entity.type
_entity.pdbx_description
1 polymer ?
#
loop_
_entity_poly.entity_id
_entity_poly.type
_entity_poly.pdbx_seq_one_letter_code
_entity_poly.pdbx_strand_id
1 'polypeptide(L)' 'MVTRKEDTPQRLANRRYEERNKEKRRETCGNFQTMIPRELYEEINAFLKENGLTKVKLIEAGYDALREQAKKERLINN' A
#
# COMPACT_ATOMS: atom_id res chain seq x y z
N MET A 1 -21.42 14.04 15.59
CA MET A 1 -20.09 13.99 16.22
C MET A 1 -19.78 12.55 16.58
N VAL A 2 -18.59 12.04 16.23
CA VAL A 2 -18.17 10.71 16.70
C VAL A 2 -17.87 10.82 18.20
N THR A 3 -18.73 10.24 19.04
CA THR A 3 -18.51 10.17 20.49
C THR A 3 -17.31 9.28 20.76
N ARG A 4 -16.25 9.88 21.32
CA ARG A 4 -15.05 9.12 21.71
C ARG A 4 -15.40 8.28 22.93
N LYS A 5 -14.94 7.02 22.91
CA LYS A 5 -15.04 6.15 24.08
C LYS A 5 -14.21 6.75 25.23
N GLU A 6 -14.60 6.45 26.47
CA GLU A 6 -13.92 6.93 27.68
C GLU A 6 -12.42 6.61 27.70
N ASP A 7 -11.65 7.47 28.35
CA ASP A 7 -10.21 7.31 28.43
C ASP A 7 -9.80 6.33 29.53
N THR A 8 -9.40 5.14 29.10
CA THR A 8 -8.65 4.21 29.95
C THR A 8 -7.15 4.52 29.84
N PRO A 9 -6.31 4.14 30.83
CA PRO A 9 -4.86 4.34 30.77
C PRO A 9 -4.23 3.81 29.47
N GLN A 10 -4.69 2.65 28.98
CA GLN A 10 -4.24 2.08 27.72
C GLN A 10 -4.58 2.96 26.51
N ARG A 11 -5.78 3.56 26.47
CA ARG A 11 -6.20 4.43 25.36
C ARG A 11 -5.37 5.70 25.30
N LEU A 12 -5.06 6.29 26.45
CA LEU A 12 -4.19 7.45 26.55
C LEU A 12 -2.76 7.13 26.06
N ALA A 13 -2.22 5.99 26.47
CA ALA A 13 -0.91 5.53 26.01
C ALA A 13 -0.87 5.33 24.48
N ASN A 14 -1.89 4.66 23.92
CA ASN A 14 -2.00 4.45 22.48
C ASN A 14 -2.12 5.77 21.70
N ARG A 15 -2.92 6.75 22.17
CA ARG A 15 -3.03 8.06 21.52
C ARG A 15 -1.70 8.80 21.51
N ARG A 16 -0.99 8.86 22.64
CA ARG A 16 0.34 9.50 22.73
C ARG A 16 1.39 8.81 21.85
N TYR A 17 1.29 7.49 21.70
CA TYR A 17 2.15 6.75 20.78
C TYR A 17 1.83 7.09 19.32
N GLU A 18 0.55 7.08 18.96
CA GLU A 18 0.09 7.37 17.61
C GLU A 18 0.39 8.82 17.20
N GLU A 19 0.14 9.80 18.07
CA GLU A 19 0.45 11.22 17.84
C GLU A 19 1.95 11.43 17.52
N ARG A 20 2.84 10.76 18.24
CA ARG A 20 4.30 10.88 18.02
C ARG A 20 4.80 10.16 16.77
N ASN A 21 4.13 9.10 16.33
CA ASN A 21 4.65 8.24 15.25
C ASN A 21 3.89 8.38 13.94
N LYS A 22 2.71 8.99 13.93
CA LYS A 22 1.88 9.15 12.73
C LYS A 22 2.60 9.92 11.64
N GLU A 23 3.31 10.99 11.98
CA GLU A 23 4.07 11.80 11.02
C GLU A 23 5.22 10.99 10.41
N LYS A 24 6.04 10.36 11.25
CA LYS A 24 7.13 9.47 10.79
C LYS A 24 6.63 8.37 9.85
N ARG A 25 5.48 7.75 10.14
CA ARG A 25 4.88 6.73 9.25
C ARG A 25 4.41 7.32 7.91
N ARG A 26 3.87 8.54 7.91
CA ARG A 26 3.44 9.22 6.68
C ARG A 26 4.61 9.62 5.80
N GLU A 27 5.74 9.99 6.41
CA GLU A 27 6.97 10.34 5.67
C GLU A 27 7.65 9.12 5.06
N THR A 28 7.63 8.00 5.77
CA THR A 28 8.39 6.79 5.38
C THR A 28 7.58 5.82 4.52
N CYS A 29 6.26 5.78 4.67
CA CYS A 29 5.41 4.76 4.07
C CYS A 29 4.15 5.36 3.42
N GLY A 30 3.75 4.79 2.28
CA GLY A 30 2.51 5.12 1.57
C GLY A 30 1.61 3.89 1.35
N ASN A 31 0.32 4.12 1.11
CA ASN A 31 -0.66 3.09 0.75
C ASN A 31 -1.49 3.59 -0.45
N PHE A 32 -1.70 2.73 -1.45
CA PHE A 32 -2.42 3.06 -2.68
C PHE A 32 -3.96 2.98 -2.57
N GLN A 33 -4.53 2.35 -1.53
CA GLN A 33 -5.98 2.23 -1.27
C GLN A 33 -6.84 1.84 -2.49
N THR A 34 -6.34 0.95 -3.35
CA THR A 34 -7.01 0.60 -4.62
C THR A 34 -7.99 -0.56 -4.43
N MET A 35 -9.21 -0.40 -4.94
CA MET A 35 -10.19 -1.49 -5.03
C MET A 35 -10.10 -2.16 -6.40
N ILE A 36 -10.09 -3.49 -6.41
CA ILE A 36 -10.13 -4.32 -7.62
C ILE A 36 -11.25 -5.36 -7.51
N PRO A 37 -11.75 -5.92 -8.62
CA PRO A 37 -12.74 -7.00 -8.58
C PRO A 37 -12.28 -8.17 -7.71
N ARG A 38 -13.21 -8.81 -7.00
CA ARG A 38 -12.91 -9.91 -6.06
C ARG A 38 -12.20 -11.07 -6.76
N GLU A 39 -12.68 -11.44 -7.95
CA GLU A 39 -12.10 -12.54 -8.73
C GLU A 39 -10.63 -12.29 -9.05
N LEU A 40 -10.30 -11.11 -9.56
CA LEU A 40 -8.92 -10.70 -9.84
C LEU A 40 -8.06 -10.67 -8.56
N TYR A 41 -8.62 -10.21 -7.44
CA TYR A 41 -7.91 -10.23 -6.16
C TYR A 41 -7.55 -11.66 -5.73
N GLU A 42 -8.49 -12.61 -5.83
CA GLU A 42 -8.23 -13.99 -5.45
C GLU A 42 -7.22 -14.66 -6.40
N GLU A 43 -7.36 -14.43 -7.71
CA GLU A 43 -6.43 -14.92 -8.73
C GLU A 43 -4.98 -14.46 -8.45
N ILE A 44 -4.78 -13.15 -8.27
CA ILE A 44 -3.46 -12.59 -7.97
C ILE A 44 -2.89 -13.20 -6.69
N ASN A 45 -3.70 -13.33 -5.62
CA ASN A 45 -3.21 -13.90 -4.38
C ASN A 45 -2.82 -15.38 -4.51
N ALA A 46 -3.58 -16.16 -5.29
CA ALA A 46 -3.25 -17.55 -5.58
C ALA A 46 -1.90 -17.65 -6.31
N PHE A 47 -1.73 -16.87 -7.39
CA PHE A 47 -0.48 -16.80 -8.15
C PHE A 47 0.72 -16.43 -7.27
N LEU A 48 0.59 -15.39 -6.44
CA LEU A 48 1.67 -14.95 -5.56
C LEU A 48 2.04 -16.03 -4.54
N LYS A 49 1.05 -16.73 -3.99
CA LYS A 49 1.27 -17.79 -3.00
C LYS A 49 1.98 -19.00 -3.63
N GLU A 50 1.54 -19.43 -4.80
CA GLU A 50 2.14 -20.57 -5.53
C GLU A 50 3.61 -20.31 -5.87
N ASN A 51 3.95 -19.07 -6.20
CA ASN A 51 5.31 -18.68 -6.60
C ASN A 51 6.16 -18.10 -5.45
N GLY A 52 5.66 -18.08 -4.21
CA GLY A 52 6.38 -17.52 -3.06
C GLY A 52 6.69 -16.03 -3.16
N LEU A 53 5.86 -15.27 -3.88
CA LEU A 53 6.04 -13.84 -4.14
C LEU A 53 5.23 -12.97 -3.17
N THR A 54 5.73 -11.77 -2.93
CA THR A 54 5.02 -10.77 -2.12
C THR A 54 4.27 -9.78 -3.01
N LYS A 55 3.20 -9.19 -2.48
CA LYS A 55 2.46 -8.11 -3.16
C LYS A 55 3.36 -6.90 -3.45
N VAL A 56 4.32 -6.61 -2.58
CA VAL A 56 5.31 -5.55 -2.80
C VAL A 56 6.14 -5.86 -4.04
N LYS A 57 6.63 -7.09 -4.19
CA LYS A 57 7.42 -7.50 -5.36
C LYS A 57 6.61 -7.40 -6.67
N LEU A 58 5.32 -7.75 -6.62
CA LEU A 58 4.42 -7.57 -7.76
C LEU A 58 4.32 -6.10 -8.18
N ILE A 59 4.15 -5.19 -7.21
CA ILE A 59 4.03 -3.75 -7.47
C ILE A 59 5.34 -3.19 -8.04
N GLU A 60 6.49 -3.54 -7.46
CA GLU A 60 7.81 -3.11 -7.96
C GLU A 60 8.04 -3.56 -9.41
N ALA A 61 7.81 -4.85 -9.69
CA ALA A 61 7.99 -5.41 -11.03
C ALA A 61 7.02 -4.78 -12.06
N GLY A 62 5.76 -4.57 -11.67
CA GLY A 62 4.77 -3.89 -12.50
C GLY A 62 5.15 -2.44 -12.79
N TYR A 63 5.64 -1.71 -11.78
CA TYR A 63 6.12 -0.34 -11.95
C TYR A 63 7.30 -0.26 -12.91
N ASP A 64 8.31 -1.12 -12.75
CA ASP A 64 9.48 -1.13 -13.63
C ASP A 64 9.08 -1.44 -15.08
N ALA A 65 8.20 -2.42 -15.29
CA ALA A 65 7.69 -2.77 -16.62
C ALA A 65 6.95 -1.59 -17.28
N LEU A 66 6.03 -0.95 -16.56
CA LEU A 66 5.29 0.22 -17.06
C LEU A 66 6.21 1.42 -17.31
N ARG A 67 7.23 1.63 -16.46
CA ARG A 67 8.22 2.70 -16.66
C ARG A 67 9.00 2.50 -17.95
N GLU A 68 9.46 1.28 -18.23
CA GLU A 68 10.19 1.01 -19.47
C GLU A 68 9.30 1.09 -20.70
N GLN A 69 8.05 0.65 -20.61
CA GLN A 69 7.06 0.85 -21.68
C GLN A 69 6.87 2.34 -21.99
N ALA A 70 6.63 3.16 -20.95
CA ALA A 70 6.43 4.60 -21.11
C ALA A 70 7.66 5.30 -21.72
N LYS A 71 8.89 4.86 -21.39
CA LYS A 71 10.12 5.37 -22.02
C LYS A 71 10.17 5.04 -23.52
N LYS A 72 9.88 3.79 -23.89
CA LYS A 72 9.87 3.36 -25.30
C LYS A 72 8.86 4.16 -26.11
N GLU A 73 7.65 4.34 -25.58
CA GLU A 73 6.61 5.13 -26.23
C GLU A 73 7.05 6.59 -26.44
N ARG A 74 7.74 7.21 -25.46
CA ARG A 74 8.30 8.56 -25.62
C ARG A 74 9.40 8.66 -26.68
N LEU A 75 10.21 7.62 -26.85
CA LEU A 75 11.27 7.59 -27.87
C LEU A 75 10.71 7.40 -29.28
N ILE A 76 9.56 6.73 -29.43
CA ILE A 76 8.89 6.53 -30.72
C ILE A 76 8.18 7.81 -31.17
N ASN A 77 7.71 8.62 -30.21
CA ASN A 77 6.89 9.80 -30.46
C ASN A 77 7.67 11.13 -30.52
N ASN A 78 9.01 11.09 -30.40
CA ASN A 78 9.93 12.23 -30.52
C ASN A 78 10.86 12.05 -31.71
#